data_AF-A0A1Q3LYA3-F1
#
_entry.id   AF-A0A1Q3LYA3-F1
#
_cell.length_a   1.000
_cell.length_b   1.000
_cell.length_c   1.000
_cell.angle_alpha   90.00
_cell.angle_beta   90.00
_cell.angle_gamma   90.00
#
_symmetry.space_group_name_H-M   'P 1'
#
loop_
_entity.id
_entity.type
_entity.pdbx_description
1 polymer ?
#
loop_
_entity_poly.entity_id
_entity_poly.type
_entity_poly.pdbx_seq_one_letter_code
_entity_poly.pdbx_strand_id
1 'polypeptide(L)'
;MALFGFRVRSADRDSAGDAARMQRLADTLSALVAEIEHERSGLRSRREQAAENAAFSMAALEDDGADHLSGKVDGLTNTMSRYSERIAVLQAQADFVGGLLEDIALFTREYGIAIQGPAAAMHRTGSGY
;
A
#
# COMPACT_ATOMS: atom_id res chain seq x y z
N MET A 1 42.69 45.31 2.29
CA MET A 1 41.53 45.05 1.42
C MET A 1 40.79 43.85 1.99
N ALA A 2 39.73 44.08 2.75
CA ALA A 2 38.89 43.00 3.27
C ALA A 2 37.92 42.57 2.15
N LEU A 3 38.14 41.39 1.58
CA LEU A 3 37.17 40.72 0.73
C LEU A 3 35.99 40.33 1.63
N PHE A 4 34.90 41.09 1.56
CA PHE A 4 33.61 40.68 2.09
C PHE A 4 33.16 39.43 1.30
N GLY A 5 33.53 38.25 1.80
CA GLY A 5 33.10 36.98 1.24
C GLY A 5 31.63 36.78 1.56
N PHE A 6 30.74 37.22 0.67
CA PHE A 6 29.33 36.84 0.74
C PHE A 6 29.25 35.31 0.66
N ARG A 7 28.77 34.66 1.74
CA ARG A 7 28.52 33.21 1.77
C ARG A 7 27.26 32.91 0.98
N VAL A 8 27.38 32.93 -0.35
CA VAL A 8 26.29 32.54 -1.25
C VAL A 8 26.27 31.02 -1.34
N ARG A 9 25.08 30.44 -1.14
CA ARG A 9 24.84 29.00 -1.24
C ARG A 9 24.92 28.58 -2.71
N SER A 10 25.53 27.44 -3.01
CA SER A 10 25.68 26.96 -4.39
C SER A 10 24.39 26.33 -4.92
N ALA A 11 24.10 26.55 -6.20
CA ALA A 11 22.94 25.96 -6.89
C ALA A 11 22.93 24.43 -6.78
N ASP A 12 24.10 23.79 -6.91
CA ASP A 12 24.24 22.33 -6.78
C ASP A 12 23.74 21.81 -5.42
N ARG A 13 23.95 22.59 -4.34
CA ARG A 13 23.51 22.19 -3.00
C ARG A 13 21.99 22.30 -2.86
N ASP A 14 21.38 23.24 -3.57
CA ASP A 14 19.93 23.40 -3.60
C ASP A 14 19.29 22.27 -4.40
N SER A 15 19.81 22.00 -5.61
CA SER A 15 19.37 20.86 -6.42
C SER A 15 19.51 19.51 -5.70
N ALA A 16 20.64 19.27 -5.01
CA ALA A 16 20.83 18.06 -4.21
C ALA A 16 19.86 18.00 -3.01
N GLY A 17 19.59 19.14 -2.38
CA GLY A 17 18.62 19.23 -1.29
C GLY A 17 17.19 18.92 -1.75
N ASP A 18 16.83 19.37 -2.95
CA ASP A 18 15.51 19.17 -3.55
C ASP A 18 15.32 17.70 -3.93
N ALA A 19 16.31 17.12 -4.60
CA ALA A 19 16.37 15.69 -4.90
C ALA A 19 16.20 14.85 -3.62
N ALA A 20 16.94 15.17 -2.56
CA ALA A 20 16.86 14.42 -1.30
C ALA A 20 15.48 14.55 -0.62
N ARG A 21 14.80 15.70 -0.71
CA ARG A 21 13.44 15.86 -0.17
C ARG A 21 12.42 15.03 -0.96
N MET A 22 12.47 15.11 -2.28
CA MET A 22 11.56 14.38 -3.16
C MET A 22 11.77 12.86 -3.07
N GLN A 23 13.02 12.41 -2.98
CA GLN A 23 13.36 11.00 -2.78
C GLN A 23 12.73 10.45 -1.50
N ARG A 24 12.94 11.12 -0.36
CA ARG A 24 12.38 10.67 0.93
C ARG A 24 10.86 10.60 0.92
N LEU A 25 10.22 11.55 0.25
CA LEU A 25 8.77 11.56 0.11
C LEU A 25 8.30 10.36 -0.72
N ALA A 26 8.92 10.13 -1.88
CA ALA A 26 8.60 8.98 -2.75
C ALA A 26 8.81 7.64 -2.04
N ASP A 27 9.92 7.48 -1.30
CA ASP A 27 10.22 6.24 -0.58
C ASP A 27 9.21 5.98 0.55
N THR A 28 8.81 7.03 1.27
CA THR A 28 7.84 6.93 2.37
C THR A 28 6.46 6.53 1.85
N LEU A 29 5.99 7.17 0.77
CA LEU A 29 4.70 6.83 0.16
C LEU A 29 4.72 5.43 -0.45
N SER A 30 5.84 5.01 -1.02
CA SER A 30 6.00 3.65 -1.58
C SER A 30 5.95 2.58 -0.50
N ALA A 31 6.59 2.82 0.64
CA ALA A 31 6.51 1.94 1.80
C ALA A 31 5.05 1.84 2.31
N LEU A 32 4.36 2.98 2.39
CA LEU A 32 2.95 3.02 2.80
C LEU A 32 2.05 2.21 1.85
N VAL A 33 2.23 2.32 0.53
CA VAL A 33 1.49 1.48 -0.43
C VAL A 33 1.77 0.00 -0.18
N ALA A 34 3.03 -0.39 0.05
CA ALA A 34 3.38 -1.77 0.32
C ALA A 34 2.72 -2.32 1.60
N GLU A 35 2.65 -1.50 2.66
CA GLU A 35 1.95 -1.85 3.91
C GLU A 35 0.44 -2.03 3.69
N ILE A 36 -0.20 -1.12 2.96
CA ILE A 36 -1.63 -1.19 2.63
C ILE A 36 -1.93 -2.46 1.83
N GLU A 37 -1.11 -2.74 0.80
CA GLU A 37 -1.25 -3.93 -0.04
C GLU A 37 -1.04 -5.22 0.76
N HIS A 38 -0.11 -5.22 1.72
CA HIS A 38 0.12 -6.35 2.61
C HIS A 38 -1.09 -6.61 3.52
N GLU A 39 -1.65 -5.57 4.16
CA GLU A 39 -2.86 -5.72 4.98
C GLU A 39 -4.04 -6.24 4.15
N ARG A 40 -4.22 -5.68 2.95
CA ARG A 40 -5.29 -6.07 2.03
C ARG A 40 -5.17 -7.53 1.59
N SER A 41 -3.96 -7.97 1.24
CA SER A 41 -3.67 -9.37 0.92
C SER A 41 -4.01 -10.30 2.09
N GLY A 42 -3.59 -9.93 3.31
CA GLY A 42 -3.89 -10.69 4.52
C GLY A 42 -5.39 -10.81 4.81
N LEU A 43 -6.17 -9.75 4.58
CA LEU A 43 -7.63 -9.80 4.73
C LEU A 43 -8.31 -10.65 3.65
N ARG A 44 -7.85 -10.60 2.39
CA ARG A 44 -8.38 -11.47 1.32
C ARG A 44 -8.17 -12.94 1.66
N SER A 45 -6.95 -13.31 2.08
CA SER A 45 -6.64 -14.69 2.47
C SER A 45 -7.51 -15.18 3.64
N ARG A 46 -7.71 -14.35 4.68
CA ARG A 46 -8.61 -14.70 5.80
C ARG A 46 -10.07 -14.82 5.36
N ARG A 47 -10.52 -13.97 4.43
CA ARG A 47 -11.87 -14.02 3.88
C ARG A 47 -12.12 -15.33 3.11
N GLU A 48 -11.16 -15.71 2.28
CA GLU A 48 -11.20 -16.95 1.50
C GLU A 48 -11.20 -18.18 2.41
N GLN A 49 -10.29 -18.25 3.38
CA GLN A 49 -10.24 -19.33 4.36
C GLN A 49 -11.53 -19.43 5.21
N ALA A 50 -12.12 -18.30 5.59
CA ALA A 50 -13.39 -18.30 6.29
C ALA A 50 -14.54 -18.81 5.43
N ALA A 51 -14.57 -18.49 4.13
CA ALA A 51 -15.56 -19.00 3.18
C ALA A 51 -15.41 -20.52 2.96
N GLU A 52 -14.17 -21.01 2.82
CA GLU A 52 -13.88 -22.46 2.73
C GLU A 52 -14.37 -23.21 3.98
N ASN A 53 -13.99 -22.74 5.17
CA ASN A 53 -14.41 -23.34 6.43
C ASN A 53 -15.93 -23.36 6.61
N ALA A 54 -16.62 -22.34 6.08
CA ALA A 54 -18.07 -22.27 6.09
C ALA A 54 -18.71 -23.30 5.16
N ALA A 55 -18.18 -23.44 3.94
CA ALA A 55 -18.63 -24.44 2.99
C ALA A 55 -18.47 -25.87 3.55
N PHE A 56 -17.33 -26.17 4.18
CA PHE A 56 -17.11 -27.45 4.87
C PHE A 56 -18.06 -27.65 6.05
N SER A 57 -18.29 -26.61 6.86
CA SER A 57 -19.23 -26.69 7.98
C SER A 57 -20.67 -26.94 7.51
N MET A 58 -21.11 -26.30 6.42
CA MET A 58 -22.43 -26.51 5.84
C MET A 58 -22.59 -27.94 5.28
N ALA A 59 -21.57 -28.45 4.58
CA ALA A 59 -21.59 -29.83 4.07
C ALA A 59 -21.62 -30.90 5.19
N ALA A 60 -20.99 -30.62 6.34
CA ALA A 60 -21.02 -31.51 7.50
C ALA A 60 -22.32 -31.40 8.31
N LEU A 61 -23.01 -30.26 8.27
CA LEU A 61 -24.23 -29.99 9.04
C LEU A 61 -25.52 -30.37 8.30
N GLU A 62 -25.49 -30.67 7.00
CA GLU A 62 -26.57 -31.40 6.32
C GLU A 62 -26.86 -32.78 6.95
N ASP A 63 -25.95 -33.29 7.79
CA ASP A 63 -26.05 -34.58 8.48
C ASP A 63 -26.62 -34.48 9.92
N ASP A 64 -26.62 -33.30 10.58
CA ASP A 64 -26.97 -33.17 12.00
C ASP A 64 -27.46 -31.74 12.39
N GLY A 65 -28.79 -31.52 12.48
CA GLY A 65 -29.47 -30.47 13.28
C GLY A 65 -29.30 -28.96 12.94
N ALA A 66 -30.43 -28.22 12.80
CA ALA A 66 -30.47 -26.89 12.16
C ALA A 66 -30.29 -25.61 13.02
N ASP A 67 -30.56 -25.61 14.34
CA ASP A 67 -30.71 -24.33 15.08
C ASP A 67 -29.40 -23.64 15.47
N HIS A 68 -28.33 -24.40 15.73
CA HIS A 68 -27.00 -23.89 16.08
C HIS A 68 -26.21 -23.37 14.86
N LEU A 69 -26.69 -23.70 13.65
CA LEU A 69 -26.13 -23.26 12.38
C LEU A 69 -26.45 -21.79 12.09
N SER A 70 -27.66 -21.31 12.41
CA SER A 70 -28.10 -19.94 12.10
C SER A 70 -27.18 -18.88 12.72
N GLY A 71 -26.90 -18.97 14.03
CA GLY A 71 -26.06 -17.98 14.71
C GLY A 71 -24.59 -17.99 14.22
N LYS A 72 -24.08 -19.15 13.79
CA LYS A 72 -22.72 -19.28 13.23
C LYS A 72 -22.64 -18.70 11.82
N VAL A 73 -23.69 -18.90 11.01
CA VAL A 73 -23.82 -18.32 9.66
C VAL A 73 -23.96 -16.79 9.73
N ASP A 74 -24.74 -16.26 10.67
CA ASP A 74 -24.90 -14.81 10.86
C ASP A 74 -23.57 -14.15 11.29
N GLY A 75 -22.86 -14.77 12.25
CA GLY A 75 -21.55 -14.29 12.71
C GLY A 75 -20.50 -14.28 11.60
N LEU A 76 -20.50 -15.32 10.75
CA LEU A 76 -19.64 -15.39 9.57
C LEU A 76 -20.00 -14.31 8.55
N THR A 77 -21.28 -14.16 8.23
CA THR A 77 -21.77 -13.17 7.26
C THR A 77 -21.35 -11.76 7.65
N ASN A 78 -21.52 -11.40 8.93
CA ASN A 78 -21.07 -10.11 9.46
C ASN A 78 -19.55 -9.93 9.34
N THR A 79 -18.77 -10.97 9.65
CA THR A 79 -17.31 -10.95 9.50
C THR A 79 -16.89 -10.75 8.03
N MET A 80 -17.55 -11.43 7.09
CA MET A 80 -17.29 -11.29 5.66
C MET A 80 -17.65 -9.90 5.13
N SER A 81 -18.75 -9.30 5.61
CA SER A 81 -19.12 -7.91 5.28
C SER A 81 -18.02 -6.95 5.72
N ARG A 82 -17.59 -7.05 7.00
CA ARG A 82 -16.54 -6.20 7.57
C ARG A 82 -15.20 -6.32 6.82
N TYR A 83 -14.81 -7.54 6.42
CA TYR A 83 -13.62 -7.72 5.60
C TYR A 83 -13.76 -7.07 4.23
N SER A 84 -14.94 -7.18 3.61
CA SER A 84 -15.18 -6.60 2.29
C SER A 84 -15.12 -5.06 2.32
N GLU A 85 -15.76 -4.45 3.32
CA GLU A 85 -15.70 -3.01 3.56
C GLU A 85 -14.26 -2.53 3.81
N ARG A 86 -13.52 -3.24 4.67
CA ARG A 86 -12.13 -2.89 4.97
C ARG A 86 -11.23 -3.04 3.74
N ILE A 87 -11.39 -4.10 2.95
CA ILE A 87 -10.64 -4.30 1.69
C ILE A 87 -10.92 -3.15 0.72
N ALA A 88 -12.17 -2.70 0.61
CA ALA A 88 -12.54 -1.57 -0.26
C ALA A 88 -11.88 -0.26 0.20
N VAL A 89 -11.86 0.00 1.51
CA VAL A 89 -11.16 1.17 2.08
C VAL A 89 -9.66 1.10 1.82
N LEU A 90 -9.03 -0.06 2.02
CA LEU A 90 -7.60 -0.25 1.75
C LEU A 90 -7.27 -0.07 0.26
N GLN A 91 -8.11 -0.56 -0.64
CA GLN A 91 -7.96 -0.31 -2.07
C GLN A 91 -8.00 1.21 -2.37
N ALA A 92 -8.99 1.93 -1.84
CA ALA A 92 -9.09 3.37 -2.03
C ALA A 92 -7.87 4.13 -1.45
N GLN A 93 -7.32 3.67 -0.32
CA GLN A 93 -6.09 4.23 0.24
C GLN A 93 -4.87 3.97 -0.66
N ALA A 94 -4.72 2.75 -1.19
CA ALA A 94 -3.64 2.40 -2.11
C ALA A 94 -3.71 3.25 -3.39
N ASP A 95 -4.90 3.41 -3.96
CA ASP A 95 -5.11 4.22 -5.16
C ASP A 95 -4.80 5.70 -4.91
N PHE A 96 -5.24 6.24 -3.78
CA PHE A 96 -4.93 7.61 -3.37
C PHE A 96 -3.42 7.84 -3.24
N VAL A 97 -2.71 6.97 -2.52
CA VAL A 97 -1.26 7.12 -2.32
C VAL A 97 -0.51 6.86 -3.63
N GLY A 98 -0.98 5.93 -4.46
CA GLY A 98 -0.47 5.70 -5.81
C GLY A 98 -0.55 6.95 -6.68
N GLY A 99 -1.68 7.66 -6.65
CA GLY A 99 -1.84 8.95 -7.34
C GLY A 99 -0.83 10.01 -6.87
N LEU A 100 -0.56 10.10 -5.56
CA LEU A 100 0.47 11.02 -5.04
C LEU A 100 1.88 10.68 -5.54
N LEU A 101 2.20 9.40 -5.73
CA LEU A 101 3.48 8.98 -6.31
C LEU A 101 3.58 9.39 -7.79
N GLU A 102 2.49 9.30 -8.54
CA GLU A 102 2.42 9.78 -9.93
C GLU A 102 2.60 11.31 -10.00
N ASP A 103 1.96 12.06 -9.10
CA ASP A 103 2.11 13.51 -9.00
C ASP A 103 3.56 13.91 -8.67
N ILE A 104 4.24 13.18 -7.78
CA ILE A 104 5.67 13.40 -7.49
C ILE A 104 6.53 13.11 -8.71
N ALA A 105 6.24 12.03 -9.45
CA ALA A 105 6.97 11.70 -10.67
C ALA A 105 6.80 12.77 -11.75
N LEU A 106 5.60 13.35 -11.85
CA LEU A 106 5.32 14.47 -12.75
C LEU A 106 6.08 15.73 -12.31
N PHE A 107 5.97 16.11 -11.04
CA PHE A 107 6.62 17.28 -10.48
C PHE A 107 8.14 17.21 -10.64
N THR A 108 8.76 16.08 -10.27
CA THR A 108 10.21 15.91 -10.39
C THR A 108 10.70 15.99 -11.84
N ARG A 109 9.92 15.46 -12.79
CA ARG A 109 10.20 15.59 -14.22
C ARG A 109 10.09 17.03 -14.72
N GLU A 110 9.02 17.74 -14.34
CA GLU A 110 8.77 19.13 -14.74
C GLU A 110 9.89 20.07 -14.29
N TYR A 111 10.38 19.89 -13.06
CA TYR A 111 11.42 20.74 -12.47
C TYR A 111 12.84 20.19 -12.60
N GLY A 112 13.05 19.09 -13.34
CA GLY A 112 14.37 18.49 -13.56
C GLY A 112 15.04 17.96 -12.27
N ILE A 113 14.25 17.58 -11.27
CA ILE A 113 14.74 17.05 -10.00
C ILE A 113 15.06 15.56 -10.17
N ALA A 114 16.34 15.22 -10.11
CA ALA A 114 16.78 13.83 -10.23
C ALA A 114 16.48 13.03 -8.95
N ILE A 115 15.51 12.12 -9.02
CA ILE A 115 15.28 11.10 -8.00
C ILE A 115 15.59 9.71 -8.56
N GLN A 116 16.12 8.84 -7.71
CA GLN A 116 16.17 7.41 -7.98
C GLN A 116 14.74 6.93 -7.76
N GLY A 117 14.05 6.42 -8.79
CA GLY A 117 12.63 6.04 -8.68
C GLY A 117 12.32 5.22 -7.41
N PRO A 118 11.06 5.17 -6.98
CA PRO A 118 10.68 4.63 -5.67
C PRO A 118 11.32 3.27 -5.39
N ALA A 119 11.97 3.11 -4.23
CA ALA A 119 12.76 1.91 -3.90
C ALA A 119 11.97 0.58 -4.07
N ALA A 120 10.64 0.61 -3.93
CA ALA A 120 9.76 -0.53 -4.15
C ALA A 120 9.75 -1.05 -5.61
N ALA A 121 10.11 -0.22 -6.60
CA ALA A 121 10.18 -0.63 -8.01
C ALA A 121 11.43 -1.48 -8.34
N MET A 122 12.50 -1.39 -7.55
CA MET A 122 13.75 -2.14 -7.79
C MET A 122 13.64 -3.63 -7.44
N HIS A 123 12.62 -4.06 -6.69
CA HIS A 123 12.43 -5.46 -6.29
C HIS A 123 11.56 -6.29 -7.26
N ARG A 124 11.01 -5.72 -8.34
CA ARG A 124 10.14 -6.46 -9.28
C ARG A 124 10.83 -6.99 -10.54
N THR A 125 12.15 -6.82 -10.67
CA THR A 125 12.95 -7.42 -11.75
C THR A 125 13.96 -8.41 -11.19
N GLY A 126 13.44 -9.53 -10.68
CA GLY A 126 14.23 -10.62 -10.13
C GLY A 126 13.49 -11.94 -10.24
N SER A 127 13.00 -12.26 -11.43
CA SER A 127 12.55 -13.61 -11.80
C SER A 127 13.39 -14.08 -12.99
N GLY A 128 14.11 -15.19 -12.78
CA GLY A 128 14.91 -15.86 -13.78
C GLY A 128 16.16 -16.47 -13.17
N TYR A 129 15.99 -17.58 -12.44
CA TYR A 129 16.58 -18.90 -12.73
C TYR A 129 15.88 -19.96 -11.87
#